data_AF-C3ZZM4-F1
#
_entry.id   AF-C3ZZM4-F1
#
_cell.length_a   1.000
_cell.length_b   1.000
_cell.length_c   1.000
_cell.angle_alpha   90.00
_cell.angle_beta   90.00
_cell.angle_gamma   90.00
#
_symmetry.space_group_name_H-M   'P 1'
#
loop_
_entity.id
_entity.type
_entity.pdbx_description
1 polymer ?
#
loop_
_entity_poly.entity_id
_entity_poly.type
_entity_poly.pdbx_seq_one_letter_code
_entity_poly.pdbx_strand_id
1 'polypeptide(L)'
;MMMMMMRDSCFSDFFKDKTRDSMMVCESTGVGEDILTHVGTFMGSPPPDPKFTIHGGVKRILRQRATMVKERWVDWAMAEAMAFGSLMHSGFHVRLSGQDVERGTFSQRHHVLHDQNRDKVFWTPLDNLWPDQAPYTVCNSSLSEYAVMGFELGYSMSNPNALVLWEAQFGDFSNTAQCIIDQFISSGQAKWVRQTGITLLLPHGYEGMGPEHSSARMERFLQMSTEDPDLYPERKARDLDDKIAIVRIEQISPFPFDMVKQQCDLYPNADLVWAQEEHKNMGAWNYIQPRIRTTVNRERHVR
;
A
#
# COMPACT_ATOMS: atom_id res chain seq x y z
N MET A 1 11.86 -29.31 15.91
CA MET A 1 11.44 -29.02 17.31
C MET A 1 10.89 -27.61 17.34
N MET A 2 9.62 -27.43 16.97
CA MET A 2 9.06 -26.10 16.68
C MET A 2 7.59 -26.09 17.11
N MET A 3 7.36 -26.10 18.42
CA MET A 3 5.99 -26.05 18.96
C MET A 3 5.98 -25.60 20.42
N MET A 4 6.62 -24.48 20.79
CA MET A 4 6.42 -23.93 22.14
C MET A 4 6.85 -22.46 22.33
N MET A 5 6.39 -21.49 21.52
CA MET A 5 6.61 -20.06 21.84
C MET A 5 5.46 -19.11 21.42
N MET A 6 4.22 -19.59 21.27
CA MET A 6 3.05 -18.70 21.09
C MET A 6 2.58 -18.01 22.39
N ARG A 7 3.31 -18.13 23.52
CA ARG A 7 2.86 -17.64 24.84
C ARG A 7 3.18 -16.17 25.16
N ASP A 8 4.03 -15.50 24.38
CA ASP A 8 4.39 -14.08 24.59
C ASP A 8 3.78 -13.12 23.55
N SER A 9 2.77 -13.57 22.81
CA SER A 9 1.93 -12.67 22.03
C SER A 9 0.99 -11.92 22.98
N CYS A 10 0.98 -10.59 22.92
CA CYS A 10 -0.02 -9.78 23.62
C CYS A 10 -1.46 -10.07 23.12
N PHE A 11 -1.60 -10.86 22.06
CA PHE A 11 -2.86 -11.22 21.41
C PHE A 11 -3.22 -12.68 21.66
N SER A 12 -3.38 -13.05 22.93
CA SER A 12 -3.70 -14.44 23.28
C SER A 12 -4.99 -14.92 22.62
N ASP A 13 -5.93 -14.02 22.29
CA ASP A 13 -7.22 -14.38 21.65
C ASP A 13 -7.20 -14.37 20.12
N PHE A 14 -6.41 -13.50 19.48
CA PHE A 14 -6.41 -13.34 18.02
C PHE A 14 -5.98 -14.61 17.27
N PHE A 15 -5.08 -15.40 17.89
CA PHE A 15 -4.49 -16.60 17.28
C PHE A 15 -5.09 -17.92 17.80
N LYS A 16 -6.04 -17.89 18.75
CA LYS A 16 -6.55 -19.11 19.41
C LYS A 16 -7.16 -20.12 18.43
N ASP A 17 -7.82 -19.62 17.40
CA ASP A 17 -8.55 -20.45 16.41
C ASP A 17 -8.00 -20.28 14.98
N LYS A 18 -6.86 -19.61 14.82
CA LYS A 18 -6.25 -19.35 13.50
C LYS A 18 -5.09 -20.32 13.25
N THR A 19 -5.24 -21.15 12.22
CA THR A 19 -4.12 -21.91 11.64
C THR A 19 -3.32 -21.02 10.68
N ARG A 20 -2.04 -21.36 10.44
CA ARG A 20 -1.23 -20.69 9.40
C ARG A 20 -1.99 -20.60 8.08
N ASP A 21 -2.60 -21.70 7.66
CA ASP A 21 -3.33 -21.77 6.39
C ASP A 21 -4.56 -20.85 6.40
N SER A 22 -5.33 -20.81 7.50
CA SER A 22 -6.47 -19.89 7.61
C SER A 22 -6.07 -18.40 7.61
N MET A 23 -4.85 -18.08 8.02
CA MET A 23 -4.32 -16.71 7.97
C MET A 23 -3.77 -16.32 6.60
N MET A 24 -3.49 -17.31 5.73
CA MET A 24 -3.02 -17.10 4.36
C MET A 24 -4.18 -16.95 3.36
N VAL A 25 -5.43 -17.23 3.77
CA VAL A 25 -6.61 -17.03 2.93
C VAL A 25 -6.94 -15.54 2.85
N CYS A 26 -6.78 -14.96 1.67
CA CYS A 26 -7.25 -13.61 1.39
C CYS A 26 -8.78 -13.64 1.23
N GLU A 27 -9.49 -13.04 2.19
CA GLU A 27 -10.93 -12.87 2.13
C GLU A 27 -11.33 -11.92 0.97
N SER A 28 -12.62 -11.95 0.60
CA SER A 28 -13.12 -11.06 -0.45
C SER A 28 -12.98 -9.60 -0.03
N THR A 29 -12.23 -8.81 -0.78
CA THR A 29 -12.03 -7.37 -0.55
C THR A 29 -13.08 -6.49 -1.24
N GLY A 30 -14.06 -7.10 -1.90
CA GLY A 30 -15.14 -6.38 -2.57
C GLY A 30 -16.07 -5.69 -1.56
N VAL A 31 -16.44 -4.45 -1.84
CA VAL A 31 -17.34 -3.64 -0.98
C VAL A 31 -18.54 -3.13 -1.77
N GLY A 32 -19.61 -2.80 -1.06
CA GLY A 32 -20.81 -2.21 -1.65
C GLY A 32 -20.53 -0.87 -2.34
N GLU A 33 -21.17 -0.63 -3.48
CA GLU A 33 -21.03 0.64 -4.20
C GLU A 33 -21.57 1.83 -3.40
N ASP A 34 -22.53 1.59 -2.52
CA ASP A 34 -23.06 2.56 -1.57
C ASP A 34 -21.99 3.07 -0.61
N ILE A 35 -21.13 2.18 -0.08
CA ILE A 35 -20.00 2.55 0.77
C ILE A 35 -19.01 3.43 -0.01
N LEU A 36 -18.64 3.02 -1.23
CA LEU A 36 -17.72 3.77 -2.09
C LEU A 36 -18.27 5.16 -2.43
N THR A 37 -19.55 5.22 -2.80
CA THR A 37 -20.23 6.47 -3.16
C THR A 37 -20.34 7.39 -1.95
N HIS A 38 -20.63 6.85 -0.76
CA HIS A 38 -20.67 7.62 0.49
C HIS A 38 -19.32 8.26 0.81
N VAL A 39 -18.24 7.47 0.83
CA VAL A 39 -16.88 7.98 1.07
C VAL A 39 -16.51 9.02 0.01
N GLY A 40 -16.73 8.71 -1.26
CA GLY A 40 -16.43 9.62 -2.35
C GLY A 40 -17.20 10.94 -2.27
N THR A 41 -18.46 10.91 -1.82
CA THR A 41 -19.28 12.10 -1.62
C THR A 41 -18.71 12.98 -0.52
N PHE A 42 -18.30 12.41 0.62
CA PHE A 42 -17.63 13.16 1.70
C PHE A 42 -16.31 13.78 1.23
N MET A 43 -15.50 13.01 0.49
CA MET A 43 -14.21 13.47 -0.04
C MET A 43 -14.34 14.56 -1.12
N GLY A 44 -15.50 14.68 -1.77
CA GLY A 44 -15.83 15.74 -2.72
C GLY A 44 -16.65 16.90 -2.14
N SER A 45 -17.01 16.85 -0.86
CA SER A 45 -17.87 17.85 -0.22
C SER A 45 -17.08 18.89 0.58
N PRO A 46 -17.53 20.16 0.62
CA PRO A 46 -16.96 21.15 1.53
C PRO A 46 -17.28 20.78 3.00
N PRO A 47 -16.53 21.32 3.99
CA PRO A 47 -16.87 21.17 5.40
C PRO A 47 -18.30 21.66 5.70
N PRO A 48 -18.98 21.04 6.68
CA PRO A 48 -20.37 21.38 7.02
C PRO A 48 -20.54 22.77 7.65
N ASP A 49 -19.48 23.34 8.24
CA ASP A 49 -19.52 24.70 8.80
C ASP A 49 -19.62 25.76 7.68
N PRO A 50 -20.71 26.53 7.58
CA PRO A 50 -20.88 27.54 6.54
C PRO A 50 -19.88 28.71 6.65
N LYS A 51 -19.23 28.89 7.81
CA LYS A 51 -18.18 29.89 8.02
C LYS A 51 -16.80 29.37 7.59
N PHE A 52 -16.69 28.09 7.22
CA PHE A 52 -15.43 27.49 6.81
C PHE A 52 -14.95 28.04 5.48
N THR A 53 -13.80 28.71 5.48
CA THR A 53 -13.23 29.29 4.27
C THR A 53 -12.19 28.35 3.66
N ILE A 54 -12.54 27.68 2.55
CA ILE A 54 -11.65 26.74 1.85
C ILE A 54 -10.74 27.48 0.86
N HIS A 55 -9.48 27.07 0.75
CA HIS A 55 -8.56 27.53 -0.30
C HIS A 55 -9.11 27.27 -1.71
N GLY A 56 -8.96 28.24 -2.62
CA GLY A 56 -9.54 28.17 -3.98
C GLY A 56 -9.10 26.95 -4.79
N GLY A 57 -7.82 26.55 -4.68
CA GLY A 57 -7.29 25.35 -5.34
C GLY A 57 -7.94 24.06 -4.82
N VAL A 58 -8.15 23.97 -3.49
CA VAL A 58 -8.79 22.80 -2.86
C VAL A 58 -10.26 22.72 -3.26
N LYS A 59 -10.95 23.86 -3.38
CA LYS A 59 -12.34 23.90 -3.88
C LYS A 59 -12.47 23.30 -5.29
N ARG A 60 -11.46 23.48 -6.15
CA ARG A 60 -11.42 22.86 -7.48
C ARG A 60 -11.26 21.34 -7.38
N ILE A 61 -10.39 20.86 -6.49
CA ILE A 61 -10.17 19.44 -6.24
C ILE A 61 -11.44 18.76 -5.72
N LEU A 62 -12.12 19.34 -4.73
CA LEU A 62 -13.37 18.80 -4.19
C LEU A 62 -14.45 18.65 -5.28
N ARG A 63 -14.61 19.66 -6.15
CA ARG A 63 -15.54 19.58 -7.29
C ARG A 63 -15.15 18.47 -8.27
N GLN A 64 -13.86 18.31 -8.55
CA GLN A 64 -13.39 17.25 -9.44
C GLN A 64 -13.67 15.86 -8.86
N ARG A 65 -13.46 15.67 -7.55
CA ARG A 65 -13.81 14.43 -6.84
C ARG A 65 -15.31 14.13 -6.90
N ALA A 66 -16.16 15.14 -6.75
CA ALA A 66 -17.60 14.97 -6.90
C ALA A 66 -17.98 14.53 -8.34
N THR A 67 -17.30 15.07 -9.36
CA THR A 67 -17.49 14.63 -10.76
C THR A 67 -17.03 13.19 -10.96
N MET A 68 -15.86 12.80 -10.45
CA MET A 68 -15.33 11.43 -10.51
C MET A 68 -16.35 10.41 -9.99
N VAL A 69 -16.87 10.64 -8.78
CA VAL A 69 -17.87 9.76 -8.16
C VAL A 69 -19.13 9.65 -9.03
N LYS A 70 -19.62 10.78 -9.56
CA LYS A 70 -20.79 10.81 -10.44
C LYS A 70 -20.56 10.04 -11.76
N GLU A 71 -19.36 10.16 -12.33
CA GLU A 71 -18.99 9.53 -13.59
C GLU A 71 -18.48 8.08 -13.42
N ARG A 72 -18.49 7.55 -12.19
CA ARG A 72 -18.08 6.17 -11.85
C ARG A 72 -16.64 5.84 -12.24
N TRP A 73 -15.74 6.82 -12.11
CA TRP A 73 -14.30 6.58 -12.18
C TRP A 73 -13.63 7.28 -11.01
N VAL A 74 -12.46 6.80 -10.60
CA VAL A 74 -11.70 7.39 -9.50
C VAL A 74 -10.22 7.45 -9.85
N ASP A 75 -9.53 8.44 -9.30
CA ASP A 75 -8.06 8.47 -9.30
C ASP A 75 -7.50 7.69 -8.09
N TRP A 76 -6.17 7.63 -8.01
CA TRP A 76 -5.48 6.90 -6.94
C TRP A 76 -5.82 7.43 -5.54
N ALA A 77 -5.89 8.76 -5.38
CA ALA A 77 -6.17 9.38 -4.08
C ALA A 77 -7.61 9.09 -3.61
N MET A 78 -8.57 9.09 -4.52
CA MET A 78 -9.95 8.70 -4.22
C MET A 78 -10.06 7.20 -3.91
N ALA A 79 -9.35 6.35 -4.65
CA ALA A 79 -9.31 4.91 -4.37
C ALA A 79 -8.69 4.61 -2.98
N GLU A 80 -7.62 5.30 -2.61
CA GLU A 80 -7.00 5.21 -1.27
C GLU A 80 -8.02 5.61 -0.18
N ALA A 81 -8.68 6.76 -0.34
CA ALA A 81 -9.68 7.24 0.61
C ALA A 81 -10.86 6.26 0.74
N MET A 82 -11.32 5.66 -0.37
CA MET A 82 -12.37 4.64 -0.37
C MET A 82 -11.94 3.36 0.36
N ALA A 83 -10.69 2.91 0.16
CA ALA A 83 -10.15 1.77 0.88
C ALA A 83 -10.13 2.04 2.40
N PHE A 84 -9.59 3.19 2.83
CA PHE A 84 -9.58 3.58 4.25
C PHE A 84 -10.99 3.68 4.82
N GLY A 85 -11.89 4.37 4.10
CA GLY A 85 -13.29 4.53 4.50
C GLY A 85 -14.00 3.19 4.73
N SER A 86 -13.79 2.23 3.83
CA SER A 86 -14.40 0.89 3.94
C SER A 86 -13.86 0.07 5.12
N LEU A 87 -12.57 0.21 5.45
CA LEU A 87 -11.96 -0.43 6.62
C LEU A 87 -12.51 0.15 7.91
N MET A 88 -12.65 1.48 7.98
CA MET A 88 -13.23 2.16 9.15
C MET A 88 -14.69 1.80 9.33
N HIS A 89 -15.45 1.67 8.25
CA HIS A 89 -16.83 1.15 8.29
C HIS A 89 -16.89 -0.29 8.82
N SER A 90 -15.87 -1.10 8.55
CA SER A 90 -15.76 -2.49 9.01
C SER A 90 -15.16 -2.63 10.42
N GLY A 91 -14.94 -1.52 11.14
CA GLY A 91 -14.44 -1.55 12.52
C GLY A 91 -12.91 -1.54 12.67
N PHE A 92 -12.15 -1.37 11.57
CA PHE A 92 -10.69 -1.31 11.63
C PHE A 92 -10.19 0.13 11.78
N HIS A 93 -9.34 0.37 12.77
CA HIS A 93 -8.66 1.66 12.92
C HIS A 93 -7.70 1.86 11.75
N VAL A 94 -7.77 3.01 11.08
CA VAL A 94 -6.78 3.41 10.07
C VAL A 94 -5.91 4.54 10.63
N ARG A 95 -4.59 4.30 10.67
CA ARG A 95 -3.58 5.26 11.10
C ARG A 95 -2.57 5.51 9.97
N LEU A 96 -2.43 6.75 9.55
CA LEU A 96 -1.48 7.21 8.55
C LEU A 96 -0.58 8.29 9.15
N SER A 97 0.74 8.10 9.09
CA SER A 97 1.70 9.14 9.44
C SER A 97 2.82 9.24 8.41
N GLY A 98 3.45 10.41 8.36
CA GLY A 98 4.54 10.71 7.44
C GLY A 98 4.65 12.21 7.19
N GLN A 99 5.65 12.63 6.43
CA GLN A 99 5.86 14.05 6.15
C GLN A 99 4.80 14.56 5.19
N ASP A 100 4.08 15.62 5.58
CA ASP A 100 3.03 16.28 4.79
C ASP A 100 1.85 15.39 4.36
N VAL A 101 1.64 14.23 5.00
CA VAL A 101 0.65 13.22 4.56
C VAL A 101 -0.78 13.74 4.57
N GLU A 102 -1.14 14.70 5.44
CA GLU A 102 -2.49 15.25 5.51
C GLU A 102 -2.92 15.89 4.19
N ARG A 103 -2.00 16.60 3.54
CA ARG A 103 -2.18 17.16 2.19
C ARG A 103 -1.77 16.15 1.11
N GLY A 104 -0.75 15.36 1.40
CA GLY A 104 0.04 14.61 0.44
C GLY A 104 1.16 15.47 -0.15
N THR A 105 2.36 14.88 -0.29
CA THR A 105 3.53 15.49 -0.91
C THR A 105 3.21 16.10 -2.27
N PHE A 106 2.46 15.35 -3.10
CA PHE A 106 2.05 15.73 -4.45
C PHE A 106 0.72 16.51 -4.49
N SER A 107 0.24 17.00 -3.34
CA SER A 107 -1.05 17.70 -3.20
C SER A 107 -2.25 16.91 -3.76
N GLN A 108 -2.21 15.60 -3.61
CA GLN A 108 -3.21 14.67 -4.13
C GLN A 108 -4.24 14.25 -3.09
N ARG A 109 -3.86 14.21 -1.80
CA ARG A 109 -4.58 13.51 -0.73
C ARG A 109 -5.64 14.36 -0.05
N HIS A 110 -5.29 15.54 0.46
CA HIS A 110 -6.22 16.48 1.11
C HIS A 110 -7.20 15.81 2.10
N HIS A 111 -6.70 14.99 3.02
CA HIS A 111 -7.50 14.38 4.08
C HIS A 111 -7.82 15.36 5.20
N VAL A 112 -7.02 16.41 5.37
CA VAL A 112 -7.30 17.52 6.29
C VAL A 112 -7.46 18.81 5.49
N LEU A 113 -8.60 19.48 5.69
CA LEU A 113 -8.92 20.77 5.10
C LEU A 113 -8.69 21.84 6.15
N HIS A 114 -7.94 22.90 5.83
CA HIS A 114 -7.67 24.01 6.75
C HIS A 114 -8.46 25.26 6.37
N ASP A 115 -9.02 25.95 7.37
CA ASP A 115 -9.70 27.23 7.18
C ASP A 115 -8.67 28.33 6.85
N GLN A 116 -8.95 29.14 5.84
CA GLN A 116 -8.05 30.22 5.40
C GLN A 116 -8.08 31.46 6.29
N ASN A 117 -9.16 31.66 7.05
CA ASN A 117 -9.40 32.85 7.85
C ASN A 117 -9.27 32.60 9.36
N ARG A 118 -9.40 31.35 9.80
CA ARG A 118 -9.34 30.96 11.23
C ARG A 118 -8.19 29.99 11.47
N ASP A 119 -7.22 30.41 12.26
CA ASP A 119 -6.08 29.56 12.62
C ASP A 119 -6.52 28.31 13.41
N LYS A 120 -5.84 27.19 13.17
CA LYS A 120 -6.08 25.86 13.80
C LYS A 120 -7.50 25.31 13.65
N VAL A 121 -8.31 25.87 12.76
CA VAL A 121 -9.61 25.29 12.40
C VAL A 121 -9.42 24.40 11.18
N PHE A 122 -9.72 23.11 11.35
CA PHE A 122 -9.61 22.12 10.30
C PHE A 122 -10.80 21.17 10.27
N TRP A 123 -10.99 20.50 9.14
CA TRP A 123 -12.01 19.48 8.92
C TRP A 123 -11.39 18.26 8.25
N THR A 124 -11.67 17.08 8.79
CA THR A 124 -11.16 15.80 8.29
C THR A 124 -12.33 14.95 7.79
N PRO A 125 -12.61 14.89 6.48
CA PRO A 125 -13.79 14.19 5.96
C PRO A 125 -13.82 12.71 6.34
N LEU A 126 -12.67 12.03 6.31
CA LEU A 126 -12.54 10.61 6.62
C LEU A 126 -12.81 10.26 8.09
N ASP A 127 -12.66 11.22 9.01
CA ASP A 127 -12.95 11.04 10.44
C ASP A 127 -14.43 11.30 10.79
N ASN A 128 -15.26 11.60 9.79
CA ASN A 128 -16.65 12.04 9.94
C ASN A 128 -17.61 11.36 8.95
N LEU A 129 -17.27 10.19 8.43
CA LEU A 129 -18.07 9.41 7.48
C LEU A 129 -19.32 8.82 8.13
N TRP A 130 -19.19 8.18 9.30
CA TRP A 130 -20.30 7.60 10.05
C TRP A 130 -20.16 7.85 11.56
N PRO A 131 -21.26 7.93 12.33
CA PRO A 131 -21.20 8.14 13.78
C PRO A 131 -20.50 7.00 14.55
N ASP A 132 -20.54 5.78 14.02
CA ASP A 132 -20.04 4.55 14.62
C ASP A 132 -18.80 3.97 13.91
N GLN A 133 -18.19 4.73 13.00
CA GLN A 133 -16.96 4.29 12.32
C GLN A 133 -15.82 4.05 13.31
N ALA A 134 -14.89 3.17 12.94
CA ALA A 134 -13.62 3.08 13.64
C ALA A 134 -12.80 4.37 13.48
N PRO A 135 -11.87 4.65 14.42
CA PRO A 135 -11.09 5.87 14.38
C PRO A 135 -10.32 6.04 13.07
N TYR A 136 -10.19 7.29 12.61
CA TYR A 136 -9.21 7.69 11.62
C TYR A 136 -8.12 8.50 12.31
N THR A 137 -6.85 8.24 12.02
CA THR A 137 -5.75 9.08 12.51
C THR A 137 -4.79 9.39 11.40
N VAL A 138 -4.77 10.64 10.96
CA VAL A 138 -3.76 11.15 10.02
C VAL A 138 -2.91 12.21 10.72
N CYS A 139 -1.60 12.16 10.54
CA CYS A 139 -0.70 13.09 11.20
C CYS A 139 0.53 13.41 10.36
N ASN A 140 0.77 14.69 10.12
CA ASN A 140 2.04 15.17 9.61
C ASN A 140 3.15 14.88 10.63
N SER A 141 4.09 14.02 10.28
CA SER A 141 5.18 13.61 11.16
C SER A 141 6.24 14.71 11.29
N SER A 142 7.10 14.57 12.30
CA SER A 142 8.38 15.29 12.31
C SER A 142 9.24 14.86 11.12
N LEU A 143 10.23 15.69 10.78
CA LEU A 143 11.19 15.43 9.71
C LEU A 143 12.24 14.40 10.17
N SER A 144 11.79 13.16 10.38
CA SER A 144 12.61 12.03 10.82
C SER A 144 12.00 10.72 10.36
N GLU A 145 12.69 9.98 9.50
CA GLU A 145 12.18 8.68 9.04
C GLU A 145 12.43 7.60 10.11
N TYR A 146 13.64 7.54 10.68
CA TYR A 146 14.01 6.50 11.65
C TYR A 146 13.05 6.47 12.85
N ALA A 147 12.84 7.62 13.49
CA ALA A 147 12.04 7.69 14.71
C ALA A 147 10.55 7.42 14.42
N VAL A 148 10.03 7.99 13.34
CA VAL A 148 8.61 7.86 12.99
C VAL A 148 8.31 6.45 12.49
N MET A 149 9.12 5.86 11.62
CA MET A 149 8.95 4.48 11.18
C MET A 149 9.07 3.50 12.36
N GLY A 150 10.02 3.72 13.26
CA GLY A 150 10.15 2.93 14.49
C GLY A 150 8.94 3.06 15.41
N PHE A 151 8.34 4.25 15.48
CA PHE A 151 7.11 4.47 16.23
C PHE A 151 5.92 3.70 15.61
N GLU A 152 5.72 3.83 14.30
CA GLU A 152 4.62 3.13 13.60
C GLU A 152 4.79 1.62 13.63
N LEU A 153 6.02 1.13 13.59
CA LEU A 153 6.33 -0.28 13.81
C LEU A 153 5.82 -0.73 15.19
N GLY A 154 6.18 -0.02 16.25
CA GLY A 154 5.70 -0.32 17.61
C GLY A 154 4.18 -0.25 17.72
N TYR A 155 3.56 0.75 17.07
CA TYR A 155 2.10 0.89 17.02
C TYR A 155 1.43 -0.31 16.34
N SER A 156 1.92 -0.73 15.18
CA SER A 156 1.40 -1.87 14.42
C SER A 156 1.50 -3.20 15.17
N MET A 157 2.49 -3.34 16.07
CA MET A 157 2.63 -4.52 16.93
C MET A 157 1.66 -4.52 18.10
N SER A 158 0.99 -3.39 18.39
CA SER A 158 0.11 -3.24 19.55
C SER A 158 -1.37 -3.53 19.26
N ASN A 159 -1.79 -3.42 18.00
CA ASN A 159 -3.15 -3.76 17.57
C ASN A 159 -3.14 -4.41 16.17
N PRO A 160 -3.44 -5.72 16.05
CA PRO A 160 -3.45 -6.42 14.76
C PRO A 160 -4.68 -6.05 13.91
N ASN A 161 -5.70 -5.42 14.50
CA ASN A 161 -6.91 -4.95 13.82
C ASN A 161 -6.83 -3.46 13.46
N ALA A 162 -5.62 -2.93 13.29
CA ALA A 162 -5.39 -1.58 12.80
C ALA A 162 -4.58 -1.63 11.50
N LEU A 163 -5.01 -0.87 10.50
CA LEU A 163 -4.17 -0.54 9.35
C LEU A 163 -3.24 0.60 9.74
N VAL A 164 -1.96 0.30 9.89
CA VAL A 164 -0.93 1.28 10.27
C VAL A 164 -0.03 1.53 9.06
N LEU A 165 -0.04 2.76 8.57
CA LEU A 165 0.72 3.20 7.41
C LEU A 165 1.75 4.25 7.79
N TRP A 166 2.95 4.09 7.27
CA TRP A 166 3.98 5.12 7.23
C TRP A 166 4.26 5.49 5.77
N GLU A 167 4.14 6.77 5.44
CA GLU A 167 4.46 7.30 4.11
C GLU A 167 5.76 8.11 4.13
N ALA A 168 6.69 7.74 3.24
CA ALA A 168 7.85 8.56 2.94
C ALA A 168 7.46 9.72 2.02
N GLN A 169 8.09 10.89 2.18
CA GLN A 169 7.87 12.00 1.25
C GLN A 169 8.28 11.61 -0.19
N PHE A 170 9.45 10.97 -0.29
CA PHE A 170 9.91 10.21 -1.44
C PHE A 170 10.50 8.90 -0.92
N GLY A 171 10.32 7.81 -1.65
CA GLY A 171 10.80 6.49 -1.23
C GLY A 171 12.32 6.44 -1.01
N ASP A 172 13.07 7.31 -1.69
CA ASP A 172 14.52 7.47 -1.59
C ASP A 172 15.00 7.64 -0.13
N PHE A 173 14.23 8.37 0.69
CA PHE A 173 14.56 8.70 2.09
C PHE A 173 14.30 7.56 3.08
N SER A 174 13.59 6.50 2.68
CA SER A 174 13.35 5.34 3.56
C SER A 174 14.65 4.67 4.04
N ASN A 175 15.76 4.87 3.31
CA ASN A 175 17.09 4.38 3.65
C ASN A 175 17.65 4.96 4.97
N THR A 176 17.18 6.13 5.44
CA THR A 176 17.63 6.69 6.72
C THR A 176 17.06 5.90 7.90
N ALA A 177 15.98 5.13 7.68
CA ALA A 177 15.38 4.21 8.63
C ALA A 177 15.79 2.74 8.40
N GLN A 178 16.88 2.47 7.67
CA GLN A 178 17.29 1.11 7.29
C GLN A 178 17.41 0.15 8.49
N CYS A 179 17.87 0.62 9.65
CA CYS A 179 17.93 -0.24 10.84
C CYS A 179 16.56 -0.77 11.28
N ILE A 180 15.50 0.03 11.14
CA ILE A 180 14.12 -0.40 11.45
C ILE A 180 13.70 -1.48 10.46
N ILE A 181 13.99 -1.27 9.18
CA ILE A 181 13.67 -2.23 8.11
C ILE A 181 14.41 -3.56 8.34
N ASP A 182 15.72 -3.52 8.49
CA ASP A 182 16.58 -4.71 8.56
C ASP A 182 16.36 -5.51 9.86
N GLN A 183 16.32 -4.81 11.00
CA GLN A 183 16.39 -5.46 12.29
C GLN A 183 15.02 -5.86 12.83
N PHE A 184 13.94 -5.30 12.28
CA PHE A 184 12.59 -5.51 12.79
C PHE A 184 11.58 -5.87 11.69
N ILE A 185 11.42 -5.05 10.64
CA ILE A 185 10.36 -5.30 9.64
C ILE A 185 10.64 -6.59 8.86
N SER A 186 11.84 -6.76 8.32
CA SER A 186 12.17 -7.92 7.48
C SER A 186 12.46 -9.19 8.29
N SER A 187 12.92 -9.06 9.54
CA SER A 187 13.47 -10.19 10.31
C SER A 187 12.79 -10.43 11.66
N GLY A 188 11.88 -9.56 12.11
CA GLY A 188 11.29 -9.60 13.44
C GLY A 188 10.46 -10.87 13.72
N GLN A 189 9.72 -11.37 12.73
CA GLN A 189 9.00 -12.62 12.85
C GLN A 189 9.95 -13.81 13.03
N ALA A 190 11.01 -13.88 12.23
CA ALA A 190 11.98 -14.98 12.31
C ALA A 190 12.81 -14.93 13.60
N LYS A 191 13.22 -13.73 14.04
CA LYS A 191 14.07 -13.54 15.23
C LYS A 191 13.30 -13.70 16.54
N TRP A 192 12.07 -13.19 16.59
CA TRP A 192 11.35 -13.00 17.85
C TRP A 192 9.89 -13.45 17.82
N VAL A 193 9.42 -14.03 16.71
CA VAL A 193 8.00 -14.39 16.52
C VAL A 193 7.08 -13.17 16.70
N ARG A 194 7.60 -11.98 16.37
CA ARG A 194 6.86 -10.72 16.41
C ARG A 194 6.39 -10.38 15.01
N GLN A 195 5.07 -10.42 14.83
CA GLN A 195 4.42 -10.02 13.59
C GLN A 195 4.08 -8.54 13.63
N THR A 196 4.11 -7.90 12.46
CA THR A 196 3.73 -6.50 12.26
C THR A 196 2.92 -6.41 10.97
N GLY A 197 1.84 -5.63 11.00
CA GLY A 197 1.03 -5.27 9.83
C GLY A 197 1.36 -3.89 9.28
N ILE A 198 2.55 -3.34 9.58
CA ILE A 198 2.93 -2.02 9.07
C ILE A 198 2.96 -2.00 7.55
N THR A 199 2.37 -0.96 6.96
CA THR A 199 2.40 -0.69 5.53
C THR A 199 3.33 0.50 5.25
N LEU A 200 4.32 0.31 4.38
CA LEU A 200 5.21 1.38 3.95
C LEU A 200 4.75 1.90 2.58
N LEU A 201 4.34 3.17 2.51
CA LEU A 201 4.02 3.86 1.26
C LEU A 201 5.27 4.61 0.80
N LEU A 202 5.87 4.15 -0.29
CA LEU A 202 7.15 4.66 -0.80
C LEU A 202 6.97 5.21 -2.22
N PRO A 203 6.74 6.52 -2.39
CA PRO A 203 6.66 7.12 -3.72
C PRO A 203 7.91 6.81 -4.55
N HIS A 204 7.70 6.36 -5.78
CA HIS A 204 8.74 5.80 -6.65
C HIS A 204 8.37 6.00 -8.12
N GLY A 205 9.32 6.41 -8.95
CA GLY A 205 9.15 6.59 -10.40
C GLY A 205 10.25 7.46 -11.00
N TYR A 206 10.67 7.18 -12.24
CA TYR A 206 11.77 7.90 -12.90
C TYR A 206 11.25 9.08 -13.75
N GLU A 207 10.85 10.16 -13.09
CA GLU A 207 10.21 11.34 -13.75
C GLU A 207 11.19 12.48 -14.08
N GLY A 208 12.51 12.23 -14.00
CA GLY A 208 13.53 13.26 -14.28
C GLY A 208 13.79 14.25 -13.14
N MET A 209 13.29 13.96 -11.94
CA MET A 209 13.41 14.80 -10.72
C MET A 209 14.76 14.66 -9.99
N GLY A 210 15.66 13.83 -10.52
CA GLY A 210 17.01 13.61 -9.98
C GLY A 210 17.10 12.41 -9.04
N PRO A 211 18.32 12.09 -8.58
CA PRO A 211 18.65 10.80 -7.97
C PRO A 211 18.05 10.54 -6.57
N GLU A 212 17.55 11.57 -5.89
CA GLU A 212 16.94 11.47 -4.55
C GLU A 212 15.40 11.68 -4.59
N HIS A 213 14.81 11.59 -5.79
CA HIS A 213 13.37 11.72 -6.03
C HIS A 213 12.92 10.72 -7.11
N SER A 214 13.52 9.54 -7.14
CA SER A 214 13.28 8.56 -8.21
C SER A 214 13.10 7.14 -7.68
N SER A 215 13.93 6.70 -6.74
CA SER A 215 14.04 5.28 -6.39
C SER A 215 13.78 5.00 -4.92
N ALA A 216 12.69 4.28 -4.65
CA ALA A 216 12.44 3.63 -3.36
C ALA A 216 13.38 2.44 -3.09
N ARG A 217 14.31 2.14 -4.01
CA ARG A 217 15.32 1.06 -3.88
C ARG A 217 14.69 -0.30 -3.64
N MET A 218 13.67 -0.62 -4.44
CA MET A 218 12.91 -1.88 -4.37
C MET A 218 13.83 -3.11 -4.34
N GLU A 219 14.96 -3.10 -5.05
CA GLU A 219 15.94 -4.19 -5.05
C GLU A 219 16.41 -4.58 -3.64
N ARG A 220 16.48 -3.64 -2.69
CA ARG A 220 16.84 -3.92 -1.31
C ARG A 220 15.74 -4.64 -0.55
N PHE A 221 14.49 -4.21 -0.69
CA PHE A 221 13.34 -4.91 -0.11
C PHE A 221 13.24 -6.34 -0.63
N LEU A 222 13.49 -6.52 -1.93
CA LEU A 222 13.51 -7.83 -2.58
C LEU A 222 14.68 -8.70 -2.10
N GLN A 223 15.86 -8.12 -1.87
CA GLN A 223 17.00 -8.83 -1.30
C GLN A 223 16.73 -9.33 0.13
N MET A 224 15.93 -8.59 0.91
CA MET A 224 15.54 -8.98 2.27
C MET A 224 14.35 -9.94 2.33
N SER A 225 13.65 -10.12 1.21
CA SER A 225 12.48 -11.00 1.14
C SER A 225 12.90 -12.47 1.14
N THR A 226 12.28 -13.28 1.99
CA THR A 226 12.40 -14.74 1.97
C THR A 226 11.05 -15.34 1.61
N GLU A 227 11.03 -16.28 0.67
CA GLU A 227 9.79 -16.90 0.20
C GLU A 227 9.50 -18.18 1.01
N ASP A 228 8.25 -18.32 1.44
CA ASP A 228 7.66 -19.59 1.81
C ASP A 228 6.73 -20.01 0.64
N PRO A 229 6.92 -21.19 0.01
CA PRO A 229 6.31 -21.55 -1.28
C PRO A 229 4.78 -21.76 -1.30
N ASP A 230 4.03 -21.34 -0.30
CA ASP A 230 2.60 -21.68 -0.19
C ASP A 230 1.66 -20.61 -0.77
N LEU A 231 1.18 -20.93 -2.00
CA LEU A 231 -0.13 -20.68 -2.64
C LEU A 231 -0.73 -19.26 -2.73
N TYR A 232 -1.08 -18.87 -3.97
CA TYR A 232 -2.00 -17.76 -4.27
C TYR A 232 -2.95 -18.07 -5.46
N PRO A 233 -4.17 -17.49 -5.49
CA PRO A 233 -5.24 -17.87 -6.41
C PRO A 233 -5.20 -17.20 -7.80
N GLU A 234 -5.68 -17.94 -8.80
CA GLU A 234 -5.63 -17.63 -10.24
C GLU A 234 -6.80 -16.75 -10.74
N ARG A 235 -6.58 -15.94 -11.80
CA ARG A 235 -7.63 -15.21 -12.54
C ARG A 235 -7.36 -15.17 -14.05
N LYS A 236 -8.41 -15.37 -14.86
CA LYS A 236 -8.40 -15.50 -16.33
C LYS A 236 -8.50 -14.17 -17.10
N ALA A 237 -7.99 -14.22 -18.33
CA ALA A 237 -7.55 -13.16 -19.22
C ALA A 237 -8.60 -12.65 -20.24
N ARG A 238 -8.23 -11.58 -20.99
CA ARG A 238 -8.87 -11.07 -22.22
C ARG A 238 -7.81 -10.70 -23.28
N ASP A 239 -8.19 -10.86 -24.56
CA ASP A 239 -7.40 -10.70 -25.81
C ASP A 239 -6.95 -9.27 -26.13
N LEU A 240 -5.69 -9.10 -26.53
CA LEU A 240 -5.19 -7.98 -27.35
C LEU A 240 -3.98 -8.44 -28.22
N ASP A 241 -4.30 -8.76 -29.48
CA ASP A 241 -3.42 -9.19 -30.56
C ASP A 241 -2.76 -7.96 -31.25
N ASP A 242 -1.56 -8.00 -31.84
CA ASP A 242 -1.13 -8.99 -32.83
C ASP A 242 0.38 -9.29 -32.85
N LYS A 243 1.21 -8.69 -31.98
CA LYS A 243 2.68 -8.96 -31.95
C LYS A 243 3.39 -8.85 -30.59
N ILE A 244 2.87 -8.06 -29.65
CA ILE A 244 3.50 -7.82 -28.34
C ILE A 244 2.41 -7.83 -27.27
N ALA A 245 2.55 -8.70 -26.27
CA ALA A 245 1.71 -8.71 -25.08
C ALA A 245 2.43 -8.00 -23.93
N ILE A 246 1.75 -7.08 -23.24
CA ILE A 246 2.26 -6.44 -22.02
C ILE A 246 1.53 -7.05 -20.83
N VAL A 247 2.29 -7.72 -19.97
CA VAL A 247 1.79 -8.32 -18.72
C VAL A 247 2.43 -7.59 -17.55
N ARG A 248 1.62 -7.21 -16.55
CA ARG A 248 2.08 -6.56 -15.32
C ARG A 248 2.15 -7.57 -14.18
N ILE A 249 3.20 -7.49 -13.38
CA ILE A 249 3.35 -8.24 -12.13
C ILE A 249 3.15 -7.24 -10.99
N GLU A 250 1.93 -7.19 -10.44
CA GLU A 250 1.55 -6.23 -9.39
C GLU A 250 2.09 -6.65 -8.00
N GLN A 251 2.18 -7.96 -7.75
CA GLN A 251 2.84 -8.53 -6.57
C GLN A 251 4.18 -9.14 -6.96
N ILE A 252 5.27 -8.51 -6.53
CA ILE A 252 6.63 -8.94 -6.88
C ILE A 252 7.13 -10.02 -5.90
N SER A 253 6.80 -9.89 -4.61
CA SER A 253 7.18 -10.83 -3.55
C SER A 253 6.02 -11.02 -2.56
N PRO A 254 5.65 -12.26 -2.18
CA PRO A 254 6.13 -13.52 -2.76
C PRO A 254 5.79 -13.61 -4.25
N PHE A 255 6.68 -14.20 -5.05
CA PHE A 255 6.51 -14.24 -6.49
C PHE A 255 5.36 -15.18 -6.91
N PRO A 256 4.39 -14.73 -7.73
CA PRO A 256 3.20 -15.52 -8.06
C PRO A 256 3.47 -16.51 -9.21
N PHE A 257 4.21 -17.59 -8.91
CA PHE A 257 4.64 -18.59 -9.89
C PHE A 257 3.49 -19.13 -10.75
N ASP A 258 2.38 -19.55 -10.13
CA ASP A 258 1.26 -20.16 -10.84
C ASP A 258 0.62 -19.17 -11.83
N MET A 259 0.35 -17.94 -11.38
CA MET A 259 -0.25 -16.90 -12.22
C MET A 259 0.67 -16.51 -13.38
N VAL A 260 1.98 -16.36 -13.13
CA VAL A 260 2.96 -16.04 -14.18
C VAL A 260 3.05 -17.19 -15.16
N LYS A 261 3.06 -18.45 -14.69
CA LYS A 261 3.05 -19.63 -15.55
C LYS A 261 1.84 -19.63 -16.48
N GLN A 262 0.66 -19.41 -15.92
CA GLN A 262 -0.57 -19.35 -16.70
C GLN A 262 -0.49 -18.30 -17.81
N GLN A 263 0.02 -17.11 -17.51
CA GLN A 263 0.19 -16.06 -18.52
C GLN A 263 1.25 -16.44 -19.57
N CYS A 264 2.37 -17.02 -19.18
CA CYS A 264 3.41 -17.48 -20.11
C CYS A 264 2.92 -18.62 -21.02
N ASP A 265 2.03 -19.47 -20.54
CA ASP A 265 1.45 -20.59 -21.29
C ASP A 265 0.43 -20.13 -22.34
N LEU A 266 -0.15 -18.92 -22.20
CA LEU A 266 -0.97 -18.29 -23.26
C LEU A 266 -0.15 -17.93 -24.49
N TYR A 267 1.15 -17.65 -24.33
CA TYR A 267 2.05 -17.20 -25.40
C TYR A 267 3.28 -18.12 -25.51
N PRO A 268 3.13 -19.39 -25.92
CA PRO A 268 4.20 -20.39 -25.88
C PRO A 268 5.41 -20.05 -26.76
N ASN A 269 5.17 -19.31 -27.85
CA ASN A 269 6.19 -18.92 -28.83
C ASN A 269 6.75 -17.50 -28.61
N ALA A 270 6.33 -16.80 -27.56
CA ALA A 270 6.78 -15.43 -27.31
C ALA A 270 8.17 -15.38 -26.67
N ASP A 271 8.98 -14.43 -27.13
CA ASP A 271 10.18 -13.99 -26.42
C ASP A 271 9.75 -13.25 -25.14
N LEU A 272 10.33 -13.62 -24.00
CA LEU A 272 10.02 -12.99 -22.72
C LEU A 272 11.01 -11.86 -22.44
N VAL A 273 10.50 -10.65 -22.23
CA VAL A 273 11.29 -9.45 -21.93
C VAL A 273 10.78 -8.82 -20.64
N TRP A 274 11.69 -8.54 -19.70
CA TRP A 274 11.41 -7.74 -18.52
C TRP A 274 11.71 -6.27 -18.82
N ALA A 275 10.68 -5.44 -18.81
CA ALA A 275 10.81 -4.01 -18.95
C ALA A 275 10.77 -3.36 -17.56
N GLN A 276 11.74 -2.49 -17.27
CA GLN A 276 11.80 -1.69 -16.06
C GLN A 276 12.43 -0.33 -16.36
N GLU A 277 12.05 0.71 -15.60
CA GLU A 277 12.64 2.05 -15.71
C GLU A 277 13.99 2.11 -14.99
N GLU A 278 14.16 1.32 -13.92
CA GLU A 278 15.36 1.31 -13.11
C GLU A 278 16.57 0.81 -13.90
N HIS A 279 17.75 1.29 -13.51
CA HIS A 279 19.02 0.76 -14.00
C HIS A 279 19.11 -0.76 -13.81
N LYS A 280 19.87 -1.44 -14.69
CA LYS A 280 20.00 -2.91 -14.72
C LYS A 280 20.43 -3.55 -13.40
N ASN A 281 21.16 -2.83 -12.54
CA ASN A 281 21.61 -3.27 -11.22
C ASN A 281 20.64 -2.89 -10.08
N MET A 282 19.52 -2.26 -10.39
CA MET A 282 18.46 -1.81 -9.49
C MET A 282 17.11 -2.40 -9.91
N GLY A 283 16.05 -2.08 -9.16
CA GLY A 283 14.71 -2.55 -9.46
C GLY A 283 14.56 -4.06 -9.30
N ALA A 284 13.56 -4.64 -9.95
CA ALA A 284 13.20 -6.03 -9.69
C ALA A 284 14.00 -7.05 -10.53
N TRP A 285 14.77 -6.63 -11.53
CA TRP A 285 15.40 -7.53 -12.51
C TRP A 285 16.14 -8.72 -11.88
N ASN A 286 17.08 -8.46 -10.96
CA ASN A 286 17.89 -9.52 -10.35
C ASN A 286 17.05 -10.50 -9.50
N TYR A 287 15.93 -10.04 -8.97
CA TYR A 287 14.99 -10.88 -8.21
C TYR A 287 14.07 -11.68 -9.14
N ILE A 288 13.56 -11.05 -10.21
CA ILE A 288 12.52 -11.59 -11.08
C ILE A 288 13.07 -12.54 -12.13
N GLN A 289 14.23 -12.23 -12.73
CA GLN A 289 14.83 -13.05 -13.79
C GLN A 289 14.94 -14.55 -13.41
N PRO A 290 15.56 -14.95 -12.28
CA PRO A 290 15.68 -16.37 -11.94
C PRO A 290 14.33 -17.04 -11.69
N ARG A 291 13.32 -16.28 -11.25
CA ARG A 291 11.97 -16.78 -10.94
C ARG A 291 11.15 -17.01 -12.20
N ILE A 292 11.15 -16.08 -13.14
CA ILE A 292 10.53 -16.29 -14.47
C ILE A 292 11.22 -17.47 -15.16
N ARG A 293 12.55 -17.54 -15.14
CA ARG A 293 13.28 -18.68 -15.73
C ARG A 293 12.88 -20.01 -15.13
N THR A 294 12.66 -20.07 -13.81
CA THR A 294 12.16 -21.27 -13.14
C THR A 294 10.74 -21.61 -13.59
N THR A 295 9.87 -20.61 -13.69
CA THR A 295 8.45 -20.75 -14.11
C THR A 295 8.31 -21.38 -15.50
N VAL A 296 9.24 -21.07 -16.41
CA VAL A 296 9.26 -21.62 -17.78
C VAL A 296 10.25 -22.78 -17.96
N ASN A 297 10.60 -23.49 -16.88
CA ASN A 297 11.52 -24.64 -16.90
C ASN A 297 12.89 -24.36 -17.56
N ARG A 298 13.31 -23.09 -17.61
CA ARG A 298 14.51 -22.60 -18.31
C ARG A 298 14.50 -22.86 -19.82
N GLU A 299 13.35 -23.20 -20.40
CA GLU A 299 13.18 -23.49 -21.83
C GLU A 299 13.23 -22.22 -22.67
N ARG A 300 12.80 -21.08 -22.08
CA ARG A 300 12.78 -19.78 -22.74
C ARG A 300 13.80 -18.83 -22.10
N HIS A 301 14.49 -18.07 -22.95
CA HIS A 301 15.39 -17.02 -22.48
C HIS A 301 14.58 -15.79 -22.06
N VAL A 302 14.86 -15.25 -20.86
CA VAL A 302 14.27 -14.01 -20.37
C VAL A 302 15.30 -12.90 -20.55
N ARG A 303 14.95 -11.87 -21.33
CA ARG A 303 15.82 -10.71 -21.62
C ARG A 303 15.46 -9.51 -20.78
#